data_AF-F6QN71-F1
#
_entry.id   AF-F6QN71-F1
#
_cell.length_a   1.000
_cell.length_b   1.000
_cell.length_c   1.000
_cell.angle_alpha   90.00
_cell.angle_beta   90.00
_cell.angle_gamma   90.00
#
_symmetry.space_group_name_H-M   'P 1'
#
loop_
_entity.id
_entity.type
_entity.pdbx_description
1 polymer ?
#
loop_
_entity_poly.entity_id
_entity_poly.type
_entity_poly.pdbx_seq_one_letter_code
_entity_poly.pdbx_strand_id
1 'polypeptide(L)'
;MAFTTTVLSWGVLLYADAYNETNELENAREAIKWATDYFIKCHVSKFEYYGQVGEGRIDHVFWRSPPRNERRRAFKLTRSAPGSEVIAETAAAMAAASMVFSQVNASYSQELLSHARDLYEFADTYREMYHRSIRDAGNFYRSYAGYNDELTWAAAWLYSATNEN
;
A
#
# COMPACT_ATOMS: atom_id res chain seq x y z
N MET A 1 -5.86 -2.54 -2.53
CA MET A 1 -5.80 -1.73 -1.30
C MET A 1 -4.78 -0.61 -1.44
N ALA A 2 -3.49 -0.91 -1.67
CA ALA A 2 -2.45 0.12 -1.88
C ALA A 2 -2.83 1.14 -2.96
N PHE A 3 -3.20 0.68 -4.17
CA PHE A 3 -3.68 1.55 -5.25
C PHE A 3 -4.81 2.50 -4.83
N THR A 4 -5.82 1.98 -4.11
CA THR A 4 -6.93 2.80 -3.60
C THR A 4 -6.43 3.90 -2.67
N THR A 5 -5.49 3.57 -1.78
CA THR A 5 -4.88 4.54 -0.88
C THR A 5 -4.10 5.61 -1.64
N THR A 6 -3.28 5.21 -2.63
CA THR A 6 -2.53 6.17 -3.47
C THR A 6 -3.47 7.14 -4.18
N VAL A 7 -4.52 6.63 -4.83
CA VAL A 7 -5.48 7.46 -5.56
C VAL A 7 -6.30 8.36 -4.63
N LEU A 8 -6.70 7.88 -3.44
CA LEU A 8 -7.40 8.70 -2.46
C LEU A 8 -6.49 9.82 -1.92
N SER A 9 -5.24 9.50 -1.58
CA SER A 9 -4.25 10.50 -1.19
C SER A 9 -3.99 11.52 -2.31
N TRP A 10 -3.88 11.06 -3.55
CA TRP A 10 -3.72 11.94 -4.70
C TRP A 10 -4.91 12.89 -4.88
N GLY A 11 -6.14 12.39 -4.73
CA GLY A 11 -7.35 13.20 -4.75
C GLY A 11 -7.35 14.29 -3.67
N VAL A 12 -6.97 13.95 -2.44
CA VAL A 12 -6.84 14.92 -1.34
C VAL A 12 -5.79 15.99 -1.64
N LEU A 13 -4.65 15.61 -2.23
CA LEU A 13 -3.59 16.55 -2.58
C LEU A 13 -3.99 17.51 -3.71
N LEU A 14 -4.71 17.03 -4.72
CA LEU A 14 -5.15 17.85 -5.86
C LEU A 14 -6.35 18.73 -5.54
N TYR A 15 -7.29 18.24 -4.73
CA TYR A 15 -8.60 18.84 -4.56
C TYR A 15 -8.90 19.16 -3.09
N ALA A 16 -7.89 19.56 -2.32
CA ALA A 16 -8.00 19.85 -0.89
C ALA A 16 -9.14 20.84 -0.57
N ASP A 17 -9.34 21.85 -1.41
CA ASP A 17 -10.42 22.84 -1.25
C ASP A 17 -11.80 22.19 -1.31
N ALA A 18 -12.03 21.28 -2.27
CA ALA A 18 -13.31 20.57 -2.38
C ALA A 18 -13.59 19.68 -1.16
N TYR A 19 -12.57 18.99 -0.63
CA TYR A 19 -12.70 18.22 0.61
C TYR A 19 -12.99 19.10 1.82
N ASN A 20 -12.41 20.31 1.90
CA ASN A 20 -12.71 21.27 2.95
C ASN A 20 -14.13 21.83 2.84
N GLU A 21 -14.54 22.27 1.64
CA GLU A 21 -15.87 22.84 1.38
C GLU A 21 -17.00 21.85 1.67
N THR A 22 -16.76 20.56 1.46
CA THR A 22 -17.71 19.48 1.74
C THR A 22 -17.62 18.93 3.17
N ASN A 23 -16.67 19.40 3.98
CA ASN A 23 -16.36 18.86 5.32
C ASN A 23 -15.96 17.37 5.32
N GLU A 24 -15.37 16.89 4.23
CA GLU A 24 -14.94 15.50 4.07
C GLU A 24 -13.42 15.30 4.22
N LEU A 25 -12.65 16.38 4.43
CA LEU A 25 -11.18 16.26 4.54
C LEU A 25 -10.73 15.34 5.68
N GLU A 26 -11.35 15.45 6.86
CA GLU A 26 -10.99 14.59 7.99
C GLU A 26 -11.43 13.14 7.76
N ASN A 27 -12.62 12.90 7.18
CA ASN A 27 -13.04 11.55 6.82
C ASN A 27 -12.08 10.92 5.78
N ALA A 28 -11.63 11.70 4.80
CA ALA A 28 -10.65 11.24 3.82
C ALA A 28 -9.30 10.92 4.47
N ARG A 29 -8.83 11.76 5.40
CA ARG A 29 -7.62 11.49 6.21
C ARG A 29 -7.78 10.22 7.04
N GLU A 30 -8.91 10.03 7.71
CA GLU A 30 -9.18 8.80 8.48
C GLU A 30 -9.16 7.56 7.58
N ALA A 31 -9.77 7.62 6.40
CA ALA A 31 -9.77 6.52 5.43
C ALA A 31 -8.35 6.18 4.92
N ILE A 32 -7.53 7.20 4.60
CA ILE A 32 -6.13 7.02 4.22
C ILE A 32 -5.36 6.40 5.39
N LYS A 33 -5.50 6.99 6.59
CA LYS A 33 -4.80 6.54 7.80
C LYS A 33 -5.12 5.09 8.14
N TRP A 34 -6.37 4.67 7.98
CA TRP A 34 -6.80 3.30 8.23
C TRP A 34 -6.01 2.29 7.38
N ALA A 35 -5.82 2.61 6.09
CA ALA A 35 -5.04 1.76 5.20
C ALA A 35 -3.55 1.83 5.51
N THR A 36 -2.99 3.00 5.78
CA THR A 36 -1.55 3.14 6.06
C THR A 36 -1.15 2.56 7.42
N ASP A 37 -2.00 2.63 8.45
CA ASP A 37 -1.80 1.92 9.72
C ASP A 37 -1.74 0.40 9.52
N TYR A 38 -2.51 -0.12 8.55
CA TYR A 38 -2.42 -1.52 8.17
C TYR A 38 -1.12 -1.82 7.41
N PHE A 39 -0.69 -0.96 6.48
CA PHE A 39 0.57 -1.14 5.75
C PHE A 39 1.80 -1.12 6.66
N ILE A 40 1.84 -0.24 7.67
CA ILE A 40 2.90 -0.23 8.70
C ILE A 40 2.99 -1.59 9.40
N LYS A 41 1.84 -2.18 9.78
CA LYS A 41 1.80 -3.53 10.40
C LYS A 41 2.23 -4.63 9.43
N CYS A 42 1.94 -4.48 8.15
CA CYS A 42 2.33 -5.45 7.12
C CYS A 42 3.82 -5.38 6.79
N HIS A 43 4.46 -4.22 6.94
CA HIS A 43 5.89 -4.02 6.71
C HIS A 43 6.69 -4.31 7.99
N VAL A 44 6.90 -5.59 8.28
CA VAL A 44 7.49 -6.07 9.56
C VAL A 44 9.02 -5.96 9.61
N SER A 45 9.68 -5.87 8.46
CA SER A 45 11.12 -5.60 8.33
C SER A 45 11.42 -5.12 6.91
N LYS A 46 12.55 -4.44 6.70
CA LYS A 46 12.95 -3.82 5.42
C LYS A 46 12.65 -4.64 4.15
N PHE A 47 12.81 -5.97 4.20
CA PHE A 47 12.57 -6.87 3.05
C PHE A 47 11.53 -7.97 3.34
N GLU A 48 10.52 -7.66 4.16
CA GLU A 48 9.39 -8.54 4.46
C GLU A 48 8.07 -7.75 4.54
N TYR A 49 7.13 -8.08 3.66
CA TYR A 49 5.84 -7.38 3.55
C TYR A 49 4.66 -8.35 3.40
N TYR A 50 3.62 -8.20 4.20
CA TYR A 50 2.38 -8.99 4.07
C TYR A 50 1.46 -8.42 2.99
N GLY A 51 1.28 -9.16 1.90
CA GLY A 51 0.46 -8.74 0.76
C GLY A 51 -1.00 -9.23 0.80
N GLN A 52 -1.32 -10.23 1.63
CA GLN A 52 -2.68 -10.79 1.68
C GLN A 52 -2.99 -11.45 3.03
N VAL A 53 -4.26 -11.34 3.48
CA VAL A 53 -4.80 -12.07 4.64
C VAL A 53 -6.13 -12.75 4.28
N GLY A 54 -6.15 -14.07 4.42
CA GLY A 54 -7.23 -14.96 4.01
C GLY A 54 -7.00 -15.54 2.62
N GLU A 55 -7.45 -16.78 2.43
CA GLU A 55 -7.43 -17.48 1.15
C GLU A 55 -8.73 -17.25 0.38
N GLY A 56 -8.66 -16.73 -0.85
CA GLY A 56 -9.84 -16.30 -1.59
C GLY A 56 -10.87 -17.41 -1.79
N ARG A 57 -10.43 -18.64 -2.11
CA ARG A 57 -11.35 -19.78 -2.27
C ARG A 57 -12.07 -20.13 -0.97
N ILE A 58 -11.38 -20.09 0.16
CA ILE A 58 -11.98 -20.43 1.46
C ILE A 58 -12.93 -19.31 1.88
N ASP A 59 -12.50 -18.07 1.74
CA ASP A 59 -13.27 -16.90 2.11
C ASP A 59 -14.58 -16.79 1.32
N HIS A 60 -14.53 -16.96 0.00
CA HIS A 60 -15.69 -16.79 -0.88
C HIS A 60 -16.75 -17.90 -0.75
N VAL A 61 -16.45 -19.00 -0.07
CA VAL A 61 -17.43 -20.07 0.22
C VAL A 61 -18.42 -19.65 1.30
N PHE A 62 -18.06 -18.70 2.16
CA PHE A 62 -18.90 -18.30 3.29
C PHE A 62 -19.67 -17.03 3.02
N TRP A 63 -21.00 -17.13 2.96
CA TRP A 63 -21.90 -15.96 2.91
C TRP A 63 -22.44 -15.64 4.30
N ARG A 64 -21.79 -14.71 5.01
CA ARG A 64 -22.14 -14.28 6.37
C ARG A 64 -21.44 -12.97 6.72
N SER A 65 -21.77 -12.40 7.88
CA SER A 65 -21.00 -11.30 8.46
C SER A 65 -19.53 -11.69 8.68
N PRO A 66 -18.57 -10.75 8.54
CA PRO A 66 -17.14 -11.04 8.71
C PRO A 66 -16.85 -11.72 10.05
N PRO A 67 -16.02 -12.79 10.06
CA PRO A 67 -15.74 -13.52 11.28
C PRO A 67 -14.87 -12.69 12.22
N ARG A 68 -15.14 -12.75 13.53
CA ARG A 68 -14.33 -12.06 14.55
C ARG A 68 -13.11 -12.86 15.00
N ASN A 69 -13.23 -14.19 15.11
CA ASN A 69 -12.22 -15.06 15.74
C ASN A 69 -11.96 -16.31 14.90
N GLU A 70 -11.57 -16.13 13.64
CA GLU A 70 -11.24 -17.25 12.76
C GLU A 70 -9.84 -17.14 12.20
N ARG A 71 -9.21 -18.30 12.00
CA ARG A 71 -7.90 -18.38 11.37
C ARG A 71 -8.02 -18.01 9.91
N ARG A 72 -7.30 -16.96 9.53
CA ARG A 72 -7.11 -16.53 8.14
C ARG A 72 -5.62 -16.53 7.86
N ARG A 73 -5.18 -17.23 6.82
CA ARG A 73 -3.75 -17.31 6.53
C ARG A 73 -3.22 -15.95 6.07
N ALA A 74 -2.09 -15.53 6.61
CA ALA A 74 -1.37 -14.37 6.12
C ALA A 74 -0.28 -14.81 5.13
N PHE A 75 -0.18 -14.11 4.00
CA PHE A 75 0.81 -14.35 2.97
C PHE A 75 1.77 -13.18 2.88
N LYS A 76 3.07 -13.47 2.88
CA LYS A 76 4.13 -12.48 2.86
C LYS A 76 5.03 -12.62 1.65
N LEU A 77 5.56 -11.48 1.24
CA LEU A 77 6.59 -11.30 0.25
C LEU A 77 7.93 -11.14 0.98
N THR A 78 8.96 -11.78 0.46
CA THR A 78 10.32 -11.76 1.03
C THR A 78 11.36 -11.67 -0.09
N ARG A 79 12.63 -11.56 0.26
CA ARG A 79 13.75 -11.62 -0.70
C ARG A 79 13.73 -12.85 -1.61
N SER A 80 13.27 -14.01 -1.12
CA SER A 80 13.21 -15.26 -1.89
C SER A 80 11.87 -15.50 -2.59
N ALA A 81 10.85 -14.70 -2.26
CA ALA A 81 9.53 -14.73 -2.88
C ALA A 81 8.98 -13.29 -2.95
N PRO A 82 9.54 -12.44 -3.84
CA PRO A 82 9.21 -11.02 -3.86
C PRO A 82 7.96 -10.72 -4.70
N GLY A 83 7.59 -9.45 -4.80
CA GLY A 83 6.41 -9.00 -5.53
C GLY A 83 6.44 -7.49 -5.76
N SER A 84 7.21 -7.07 -6.76
CA SER A 84 7.60 -5.67 -6.96
C SER A 84 6.41 -4.75 -7.10
N GLU A 85 5.40 -5.12 -7.87
CA GLU A 85 4.23 -4.27 -8.15
C GLU A 85 3.43 -3.97 -6.87
N VAL A 86 3.19 -4.97 -6.02
CA VAL A 86 2.43 -4.77 -4.77
C VAL A 86 3.26 -4.00 -3.75
N ILE A 87 4.56 -4.26 -3.68
CA ILE A 87 5.46 -3.57 -2.74
C ILE A 87 5.66 -2.11 -3.17
N ALA A 88 5.88 -1.86 -4.46
CA ALA A 88 6.04 -0.52 -5.02
C ALA A 88 4.74 0.29 -4.94
N GLU A 89 3.58 -0.30 -5.23
CA GLU A 89 2.31 0.41 -5.06
C GLU A 89 2.07 0.78 -3.58
N THR A 90 2.48 -0.06 -2.62
CA THR A 90 2.44 0.33 -1.20
C THR A 90 3.42 1.45 -0.88
N ALA A 91 4.62 1.45 -1.47
CA ALA A 91 5.55 2.56 -1.33
C ALA A 91 4.96 3.88 -1.87
N ALA A 92 4.33 3.83 -3.05
CA ALA A 92 3.60 4.95 -3.64
C ALA A 92 2.49 5.45 -2.71
N ALA A 93 1.67 4.54 -2.17
CA ALA A 93 0.60 4.87 -1.23
C ALA A 93 1.12 5.58 0.02
N MET A 94 2.20 5.07 0.62
CA MET A 94 2.78 5.65 1.84
C MET A 94 3.47 6.99 1.55
N ALA A 95 4.11 7.16 0.40
CA ALA A 95 4.69 8.44 -0.04
C ALA A 95 3.61 9.50 -0.34
N ALA A 96 2.53 9.13 -1.03
CA ALA A 96 1.40 10.03 -1.28
C ALA A 96 0.70 10.43 0.04
N ALA A 97 0.46 9.47 0.93
CA ALA A 97 -0.15 9.71 2.22
C ALA A 97 0.74 10.58 3.14
N SER A 98 2.06 10.43 3.09
CA SER A 98 2.95 11.26 3.92
C SER A 98 2.78 12.75 3.64
N MET A 99 2.57 13.13 2.38
CA MET A 99 2.30 14.52 2.00
C MET A 99 0.95 15.00 2.55
N VAL A 100 -0.09 14.16 2.51
CA VAL A 100 -1.42 14.46 3.08
C VAL A 100 -1.33 14.79 4.58
N PHE A 101 -0.48 14.06 5.31
CA PHE A 101 -0.30 14.25 6.76
C PHE A 101 0.79 15.24 7.16
N SER A 102 1.60 15.75 6.22
CA SER A 102 2.81 16.54 6.51
C SER A 102 2.56 17.73 7.45
N GLN A 103 1.46 18.47 7.26
CA GLN A 103 1.12 19.66 8.06
C GLN A 103 0.31 19.35 9.33
N VAL A 104 -0.36 18.21 9.40
CA VAL A 104 -1.28 17.87 10.50
C VAL A 104 -0.70 16.84 11.46
N ASN A 105 0.27 16.03 11.01
CA ASN A 105 0.98 15.06 11.82
C ASN A 105 2.35 14.75 11.19
N ALA A 106 3.31 15.64 11.41
CA ALA A 106 4.66 15.53 10.85
C ALA A 106 5.40 14.24 11.26
N SER A 107 5.17 13.74 12.49
CA SER A 107 5.77 12.49 12.96
C SER A 107 5.28 11.29 12.15
N TYR A 108 3.96 11.18 11.97
CA TYR A 108 3.37 10.12 11.16
C TYR A 108 3.76 10.23 9.68
N SER A 109 3.82 11.45 9.14
CA SER A 109 4.33 11.71 7.78
C SER A 109 5.75 11.15 7.59
N GLN A 110 6.65 11.39 8.54
CA GLN A 110 8.03 10.86 8.50
C GLN A 110 8.08 9.34 8.63
N GLU A 111 7.25 8.75 9.49
CA GLU A 111 7.12 7.29 9.61
C GLU A 111 6.70 6.66 8.28
N LEU A 112 5.67 7.22 7.61
CA LEU A 112 5.23 6.76 6.31
C LEU A 112 6.32 6.87 5.24
N LEU A 113 7.06 7.99 5.20
CA LEU A 113 8.20 8.16 4.28
C LEU A 113 9.31 7.13 4.52
N SER A 114 9.60 6.81 5.78
CA SER A 114 10.60 5.79 6.12
C SER A 114 10.19 4.43 5.55
N HIS A 115 8.95 4.00 5.78
CA HIS A 115 8.45 2.75 5.22
C HIS A 115 8.39 2.79 3.69
N ALA A 116 8.02 3.91 3.07
CA ALA A 116 7.95 4.06 1.62
C ALA A 116 9.32 3.86 0.96
N ARG A 117 10.39 4.45 1.51
CA ARG A 117 11.76 4.28 1.00
C ARG A 117 12.22 2.83 1.08
N ASP A 118 12.05 2.20 2.24
CA ASP A 118 12.43 0.79 2.44
C ASP A 118 11.65 -0.17 1.51
N LEU A 119 10.35 0.06 1.35
CA LEU A 119 9.52 -0.74 0.44
C LEU A 119 9.93 -0.53 -1.02
N TYR A 120 10.22 0.69 -1.44
CA TYR A 120 10.69 0.94 -2.81
C TYR A 120 12.03 0.25 -3.08
N GLU A 121 12.99 0.34 -2.14
CA GLU A 121 14.25 -0.40 -2.24
C GLU A 121 14.00 -1.91 -2.33
N PHE A 122 13.07 -2.44 -1.52
CA PHE A 122 12.68 -3.85 -1.59
C PHE A 122 12.12 -4.22 -2.98
N ALA A 123 11.16 -3.45 -3.49
CA ALA A 123 10.51 -3.70 -4.77
C ALA A 123 11.48 -3.66 -5.95
N ASP A 124 12.41 -2.69 -5.94
CA ASP A 124 13.35 -2.48 -7.04
C ASP A 124 14.53 -3.45 -7.01
N THR A 125 14.98 -3.85 -5.81
CA THR A 125 16.10 -4.77 -5.64
C THR A 125 15.70 -6.22 -5.94
N TYR A 126 14.51 -6.65 -5.53
CA TYR A 126 14.06 -8.04 -5.65
C TYR A 126 12.87 -8.12 -6.59
N ARG A 127 13.14 -8.27 -7.90
CA ARG A 127 12.11 -8.16 -8.94
C ARG A 127 11.42 -9.48 -9.27
N GLU A 128 10.11 -9.53 -9.04
CA GLU A 128 9.22 -10.60 -9.51
C GLU A 128 7.77 -10.10 -9.45
N MET A 129 6.88 -10.73 -10.23
CA MET A 129 5.45 -10.52 -10.11
C MET A 129 4.89 -11.16 -8.83
N TYR A 130 4.23 -10.37 -7.98
CA TYR A 130 3.78 -10.77 -6.65
C TYR A 130 2.92 -12.04 -6.66
N HIS A 131 2.11 -12.24 -7.71
CA HIS A 131 1.21 -13.39 -7.82
C HIS A 131 1.94 -14.72 -8.07
N ARG A 132 3.24 -14.70 -8.37
CA ARG A 132 4.08 -15.91 -8.39
C ARG A 132 4.52 -16.34 -6.98
N SER A 133 4.63 -15.37 -6.07
CA SER A 133 4.95 -15.56 -4.65
C SER A 133 3.70 -15.82 -3.81
N ILE A 134 2.67 -14.99 -3.96
CA ILE A 134 1.33 -15.17 -3.38
C ILE A 134 0.41 -15.75 -4.45
N ARG A 135 0.53 -17.05 -4.69
CA ARG A 135 -0.21 -17.75 -5.76
C ARG A 135 -1.72 -17.69 -5.64
N ASP A 136 -2.24 -17.58 -4.42
CA ASP A 136 -3.68 -17.45 -4.18
C ASP A 136 -4.26 -16.22 -4.90
N ALA A 137 -3.53 -15.11 -4.89
CA ALA A 137 -3.94 -13.86 -5.52
C ALA A 137 -4.03 -13.94 -7.06
N GLY A 138 -3.34 -14.90 -7.67
CA GLY A 138 -3.23 -15.04 -9.13
C GLY A 138 -4.53 -15.37 -9.86
N ASN A 139 -5.59 -15.76 -9.14
CA ASN A 139 -6.94 -15.96 -9.69
C ASN A 139 -7.89 -14.78 -9.42
N PHE A 140 -7.44 -13.76 -8.68
CA PHE A 140 -8.27 -12.62 -8.25
C PHE A 140 -7.71 -11.30 -8.76
N TYR A 141 -6.47 -10.98 -8.39
CA TYR A 141 -5.80 -9.72 -8.72
C TYR A 141 -4.44 -9.99 -9.37
N ARG A 142 -4.41 -10.82 -10.42
CA ARG A 142 -3.17 -11.11 -11.16
C ARG A 142 -2.55 -9.83 -11.71
N SER A 143 -1.23 -9.69 -11.58
CA SER A 143 -0.50 -8.70 -12.39
C SER A 143 -0.38 -9.20 -13.82
N TYR A 144 -0.93 -8.43 -14.76
CA TYR A 144 -0.87 -8.70 -16.20
C TYR A 144 0.19 -7.84 -16.91
N ALA A 145 0.42 -6.62 -16.41
CA ALA A 145 1.34 -5.66 -17.03
C ALA A 145 2.79 -5.81 -16.54
N GLY A 146 3.01 -6.53 -15.43
CA GLY A 146 4.31 -6.65 -14.78
C GLY A 146 4.41 -5.72 -13.57
N TYR A 147 5.54 -5.05 -13.42
CA TYR A 147 5.84 -4.18 -12.28
C TYR A 147 6.57 -2.89 -12.66
N ASN A 148 6.85 -2.67 -13.95
CA ASN A 148 7.66 -1.52 -14.38
C ASN A 148 6.91 -0.21 -14.22
N ASP A 149 5.60 -0.25 -14.45
CA ASP A 149 4.68 0.84 -14.19
C ASP A 149 4.62 1.17 -12.70
N GLU A 150 4.48 0.18 -11.80
CA GLU A 150 4.49 0.47 -10.36
C GLU A 150 5.85 0.96 -9.85
N LEU A 151 6.98 0.47 -10.38
CA LEU A 151 8.30 1.00 -10.03
C LEU A 151 8.41 2.48 -10.43
N THR A 152 7.98 2.83 -11.64
CA THR A 152 8.00 4.22 -12.12
C THR A 152 7.06 5.10 -11.30
N TRP A 153 5.87 4.58 -10.99
CA TRP A 153 4.85 5.26 -10.19
C TRP A 153 5.32 5.55 -8.77
N ALA A 154 5.89 4.55 -8.10
CA ALA A 154 6.43 4.71 -6.75
C ALA A 154 7.60 5.68 -6.69
N ALA A 155 8.50 5.63 -7.68
CA ALA A 155 9.60 6.58 -7.80
C ALA A 155 9.09 8.03 -7.92
N ALA A 156 8.07 8.26 -8.75
CA ALA A 156 7.47 9.59 -8.92
C ALA A 156 6.81 10.12 -7.64
N TRP A 157 6.13 9.26 -6.88
CA TRP A 157 5.54 9.63 -5.60
C TRP A 157 6.58 9.91 -4.52
N LEU A 158 7.62 9.09 -4.45
CA LEU A 158 8.75 9.33 -3.55
C LEU A 158 9.42 10.66 -3.87
N TYR A 159 9.75 10.91 -5.15
CA TYR A 159 10.29 12.19 -5.58
C TYR A 159 9.37 13.35 -5.18
N SER A 160 8.07 13.23 -5.41
CA SER A 160 7.10 14.29 -5.05
C SER A 160 7.11 14.58 -3.54
N ALA A 161 7.32 13.56 -2.72
CA ALA A 161 7.29 13.66 -1.26
C ALA A 161 8.63 14.04 -0.61
N THR A 162 9.77 13.80 -1.29
CA THR A 162 11.11 14.00 -0.72
C THR A 162 11.99 14.99 -1.48
N ASN A 163 11.70 15.23 -2.76
CA ASN A 163 12.54 15.96 -3.69
C ASN A 163 13.97 15.37 -3.82
N GLU A 164 14.11 14.06 -3.59
CA GLU A 164 15.36 13.29 -3.73
C GLU A 164 15.39 12.60 -5.10
N ASN A 165 16.53 12.68 -5.80
CA ASN A 165 16.77 12.02 -7.10
C ASN A 165 17.18 10.57 -6.95
#